data_AF-A0A090LSP1-F1
#
_entry.id   AF-A0A090LSP1-F1
#
_cell.length_a   1.000
_cell.length_b   1.000
_cell.length_c   1.000
_cell.angle_alpha   90.00
_cell.angle_beta   90.00
_cell.angle_gamma   90.00
#
_symmetry.space_group_name_H-M   'P 1'
#
loop_
_entity.id
_entity.type
_entity.pdbx_description
1 polymer ?
#
loop_
_entity_poly.entity_id
_entity_poly.type
_entity_poly.pdbx_seq_one_letter_code
_entity_poly.pdbx_strand_id
1 'polypeptide(L)'
;MHLLEIFFLIINFVYIFLTITSVHVRCPLYINSKPPCFLYVDVINDQFFAKTVTILPIELLQYLIDIRKRTSYISNGILPMNKYLIGKINQTTMVRICLKYRVRYQYPTFLRLYTSQPMTRYELNMLRYGNVKKKDS
;
A
#
# COMPACT_ATOMS: atom_id res chain seq x y z
N MET A 1 -14.44 9.08 37.38
CA MET A 1 -14.74 9.33 35.95
C MET A 1 -13.48 9.40 35.08
N HIS A 2 -12.33 9.85 35.59
CA HIS A 2 -11.09 9.98 34.78
C HIS A 2 -10.43 8.67 34.32
N LEU A 3 -10.64 7.55 35.00
CA LEU A 3 -10.07 6.25 34.60
C LEU A 3 -10.59 5.78 33.24
N LEU A 4 -11.86 6.03 32.92
CA LEU A 4 -12.47 5.62 31.66
C LEU A 4 -11.95 6.47 30.49
N GLU A 5 -11.74 7.77 30.72
CA GLU A 5 -11.17 8.72 29.76
C GLU A 5 -9.72 8.36 29.41
N ILE A 6 -8.92 8.02 30.42
CA ILE A 6 -7.53 7.57 30.22
C ILE A 6 -7.49 6.26 29.41
N PHE A 7 -8.38 5.31 29.72
CA PHE A 7 -8.45 4.04 29.00
C PHE A 7 -8.84 4.25 27.53
N PHE A 8 -9.82 5.13 27.26
CA PHE A 8 -10.24 5.48 25.91
C PHE A 8 -9.10 6.14 25.12
N LEU A 9 -8.33 7.04 25.74
CA LEU A 9 -7.17 7.66 25.11
C LEU A 9 -6.09 6.64 24.76
N ILE A 10 -5.78 5.70 25.67
CA ILE A 10 -4.78 4.65 25.42
C ILE A 10 -5.21 3.75 24.25
N ILE A 11 -6.48 3.31 24.22
CA ILE A 11 -7.00 2.48 23.12
C ILE A 11 -6.88 3.22 21.78
N ASN A 12 -7.29 4.48 21.73
CA ASN A 12 -7.18 5.28 20.51
C ASN A 12 -5.72 5.49 20.10
N PHE A 13 -4.82 5.73 21.05
CA PHE A 13 -3.40 5.91 20.77
C PHE A 13 -2.76 4.64 20.22
N VAL A 14 -3.06 3.49 20.81
CA VAL A 14 -2.62 2.17 20.33
C VAL A 14 -3.22 1.87 18.96
N TYR A 15 -4.51 2.17 18.74
CA TYR A 15 -5.16 1.99 17.44
C TYR A 15 -4.55 2.87 16.34
N ILE A 16 -4.24 4.14 16.65
CA ILE A 16 -3.54 5.04 15.74
C ILE A 16 -2.12 4.51 15.45
N PHE A 17 -1.41 4.03 16.46
CA PHE A 17 -0.06 3.49 16.26
C PHE A 17 -0.05 2.22 15.41
N LEU A 18 -1.03 1.33 15.60
CA LEU A 18 -1.19 0.09 14.83
C LEU A 18 -1.64 0.33 13.38
N THR A 19 -2.33 1.44 13.09
CA THR A 19 -2.82 1.74 11.74
C THR A 19 -1.76 2.38 10.83
N ILE A 20 -0.65 2.87 11.38
CA ILE A 20 0.40 3.61 10.64
C ILE A 20 1.30 2.69 9.77
N THR A 21 1.28 1.36 9.92
CA THR A 21 2.24 0.46 9.25
C THR A 21 1.76 -0.19 7.95
N SER A 22 0.71 0.32 7.31
CA SER A 22 0.10 -0.33 6.14
C SER A 22 0.52 0.24 4.78
N VAL A 23 1.30 1.35 4.77
CA VAL A 23 1.75 2.04 3.56
C VAL A 23 3.20 2.50 3.70
N HIS A 24 4.02 2.25 2.68
CA HIS A 24 5.44 2.59 2.69
C HIS A 24 5.89 3.16 1.34
N VAL A 25 6.67 4.25 1.37
CA VAL A 25 7.31 4.80 0.16
C VAL A 25 8.79 4.45 0.18
N ARG A 26 9.29 3.94 -0.95
CA ARG A 26 10.71 3.66 -1.14
C ARG A 26 11.21 4.26 -2.43
N CYS A 27 12.26 5.06 -2.32
CA CYS A 27 13.00 5.60 -3.44
C CYS A 27 14.40 5.01 -3.37
N PRO A 28 14.80 4.13 -4.30
CA PRO A 28 16.18 3.65 -4.33
C PRO A 28 17.12 4.85 -4.45
N LEU A 29 18.28 4.81 -3.79
CA LEU A 29 19.31 5.82 -4.01
C LEU A 29 20.11 5.37 -5.23
N TYR A 30 20.13 6.19 -6.29
CA TYR A 30 20.94 5.93 -7.47
C TYR A 30 21.93 7.07 -7.67
N ILE A 31 23.20 6.71 -7.87
CA ILE A 31 24.26 7.67 -8.18
C ILE A 31 23.98 8.17 -9.60
N ASN A 32 23.70 9.47 -9.75
CA ASN A 32 23.51 10.21 -11.01
C ASN A 32 22.16 10.12 -11.75
N SER A 33 21.09 9.57 -11.16
CA SER A 33 19.74 9.72 -11.70
C SER A 33 18.71 9.89 -10.57
N LYS A 34 17.54 10.50 -10.86
CA LYS A 34 16.38 10.47 -9.96
C LYS A 34 15.59 9.20 -10.26
N PRO A 35 15.79 8.09 -9.53
CA PRO A 35 15.13 6.84 -9.86
C PRO A 35 13.65 6.92 -9.48
N PRO A 36 12.84 6.01 -10.05
CA PRO A 36 11.45 5.93 -9.65
C PRO A 36 11.28 5.52 -8.19
N CYS A 37 10.34 6.16 -7.51
CA CYS A 37 9.86 5.73 -6.21
C CYS A 37 8.77 4.67 -6.34
N PHE A 38 8.62 3.87 -5.30
CA PHE A 38 7.59 2.85 -5.20
C PHE A 38 6.76 3.09 -3.94
N LEU A 39 5.43 3.14 -4.10
CA LEU A 39 4.47 3.17 -3.02
C LEU A 39 3.96 1.75 -2.79
N TYR A 40 4.34 1.15 -1.67
CA TYR A 40 3.90 -0.15 -1.22
C TYR A 40 2.65 0.01 -0.35
N VAL A 41 1.57 -0.70 -0.67
CA VAL A 41 0.33 -0.68 0.10
C VAL A 41 -0.11 -2.09 0.48
N ASP A 42 -0.40 -2.31 1.76
CA ASP A 42 -1.00 -3.55 2.26
C ASP A 42 -2.48 -3.59 1.89
N VAL A 43 -2.83 -4.44 0.92
CA VAL A 43 -4.20 -4.53 0.38
C VAL A 43 -5.23 -4.98 1.43
N ILE A 44 -4.78 -5.70 2.47
CA ILE A 44 -5.64 -6.22 3.52
C ILE A 44 -5.83 -5.17 4.61
N ASN A 45 -4.73 -4.71 5.21
CA ASN A 45 -4.79 -3.84 6.38
C ASN A 45 -5.15 -2.39 6.05
N ASP A 46 -4.76 -1.90 4.87
CA ASP A 46 -4.93 -0.49 4.52
C ASP A 46 -6.35 -0.12 4.06
N GLN A 47 -7.21 -1.11 3.77
CA GLN A 47 -8.48 -0.91 3.06
C GLN A 47 -8.29 -0.21 1.70
N PHE A 48 -7.23 -0.57 0.97
CA PHE A 48 -6.82 0.04 -0.31
C PHE A 48 -7.99 0.33 -1.27
N PHE A 49 -8.88 -0.64 -1.50
CA PHE A 49 -10.01 -0.49 -2.42
C PHE A 49 -11.01 0.58 -1.98
N ALA A 50 -11.30 0.68 -0.67
CA ALA A 50 -12.19 1.69 -0.15
C ALA A 50 -11.57 3.10 -0.27
N LYS A 51 -10.26 3.22 -0.04
CA LYS A 51 -9.55 4.51 -0.16
C LYS A 51 -9.40 4.97 -1.60
N THR A 52 -9.31 4.05 -2.55
CA THR A 52 -9.00 4.34 -3.96
C THR A 52 -10.20 4.29 -4.90
N VAL A 53 -11.41 4.00 -4.40
CA VAL A 53 -12.65 3.90 -5.19
C VAL A 53 -12.94 5.13 -6.05
N THR A 54 -12.62 6.33 -5.56
CA THR A 54 -12.84 7.59 -6.28
C THR A 54 -11.63 8.05 -7.10
N ILE A 55 -10.52 7.31 -7.05
CA ILE A 55 -9.23 7.69 -7.65
C ILE A 55 -8.91 6.80 -8.85
N LEU A 56 -9.14 5.50 -8.73
CA LEU A 56 -8.88 4.54 -9.80
C LEU A 56 -10.04 4.50 -10.79
N PRO A 57 -9.78 4.29 -12.09
CA PRO A 57 -10.81 3.97 -13.06
C PRO A 57 -11.64 2.76 -12.61
N ILE A 58 -12.95 2.81 -12.84
CA ILE A 58 -13.90 1.77 -12.38
C ILE A 58 -13.53 0.39 -12.92
N GLU A 59 -13.17 0.30 -14.21
CA GLU A 59 -12.73 -0.95 -14.86
C GLU A 59 -11.50 -1.55 -14.16
N LEU A 60 -10.51 -0.70 -13.83
CA LEU A 60 -9.30 -1.11 -13.13
C LEU A 60 -9.65 -1.63 -11.73
N LEU A 61 -10.51 -0.91 -11.01
CA LEU A 61 -10.93 -1.27 -9.66
C LEU A 61 -11.69 -2.60 -9.65
N GLN A 62 -12.65 -2.79 -10.56
CA GLN A 62 -13.44 -4.01 -10.68
C GLN A 62 -12.55 -5.22 -10.95
N TYR A 63 -11.60 -5.10 -11.89
CA TYR A 63 -10.68 -6.19 -12.19
C TYR A 63 -9.84 -6.61 -10.97
N LEU A 64 -9.32 -5.64 -10.22
CA LEU A 64 -8.54 -5.93 -9.02
C LEU A 64 -9.40 -6.57 -7.91
N ILE A 65 -10.65 -6.12 -7.75
CA ILE A 65 -11.61 -6.73 -6.81
C ILE A 65 -11.94 -8.16 -7.23
N ASP A 66 -12.11 -8.42 -8.53
CA ASP A 66 -12.41 -9.75 -9.06
C ASP A 66 -11.24 -10.72 -8.86
N ILE A 67 -10.00 -10.27 -9.07
CA ILE A 67 -8.83 -11.07 -8.69
C ILE A 67 -8.91 -11.39 -7.20
N ARG A 68 -9.13 -10.39 -6.34
CA ARG A 68 -9.18 -10.60 -4.88
C ARG A 68 -10.25 -11.61 -4.48
N LYS A 69 -11.44 -11.55 -5.09
CA LYS A 69 -12.53 -12.48 -4.82
C LYS A 69 -12.21 -13.91 -5.24
N ARG A 70 -11.52 -14.07 -6.39
CA ARG A 70 -11.11 -15.39 -6.92
C ARG A 70 -9.96 -15.98 -6.14
N THR A 71 -9.07 -15.14 -5.62
CA THR A 71 -7.97 -15.58 -4.78
C THR A 71 -8.41 -15.64 -3.32
N SER A 72 -9.02 -16.77 -2.94
CA SER A 72 -9.24 -17.14 -1.54
C SER A 72 -7.91 -17.31 -0.80
N TYR A 73 -7.97 -17.58 0.52
CA TYR A 73 -6.87 -17.73 1.51
C TYR A 73 -5.68 -18.65 1.16
N ILE A 74 -5.49 -19.08 -0.08
CA ILE A 74 -4.43 -20.01 -0.50
C ILE A 74 -3.66 -19.49 -1.74
N SER A 75 -4.19 -18.52 -2.50
CA SER A 75 -3.63 -18.19 -3.82
C SER A 75 -3.10 -16.76 -3.99
N ASN A 76 -2.15 -16.66 -4.92
CA ASN A 76 -1.35 -15.48 -5.25
C ASN A 76 -2.18 -14.39 -5.93
N GLY A 77 -3.00 -13.65 -5.19
CA GLY A 77 -3.76 -12.52 -5.73
C GLY A 77 -2.88 -11.31 -6.02
N ILE A 78 -1.79 -11.14 -5.28
CA ILE A 78 -0.95 -9.95 -5.37
C ILE A 78 -0.14 -9.89 -6.67
N LEU A 79 0.41 -11.01 -7.17
CA LEU A 79 1.14 -11.04 -8.43
C LEU A 79 0.31 -10.59 -9.64
N PRO A 80 -0.86 -11.18 -9.93
CA PRO A 80 -1.69 -10.74 -11.06
C PRO A 80 -2.19 -9.31 -10.87
N MET A 81 -2.53 -8.87 -9.65
CA MET A 81 -2.87 -7.46 -9.40
C MET A 81 -1.71 -6.54 -9.76
N ASN A 82 -0.51 -6.80 -9.24
CA ASN A 82 0.67 -5.99 -9.54
C ASN A 82 1.03 -6.01 -11.02
N LYS A 83 0.90 -7.15 -11.71
CA LYS A 83 1.10 -7.23 -13.16
C LYS A 83 0.10 -6.35 -13.90
N TYR A 84 -1.17 -6.37 -13.50
CA TYR A 84 -2.21 -5.58 -14.14
C TYR A 84 -2.05 -4.07 -13.90
N LEU A 85 -1.54 -3.67 -12.74
CA LEU A 85 -1.28 -2.27 -12.42
C LEU A 85 -0.16 -1.64 -13.27
N ILE A 86 0.78 -2.44 -13.78
CA ILE A 86 1.90 -1.95 -14.59
C ILE A 86 1.34 -1.31 -15.87
N GLY A 87 1.64 -0.01 -16.05
CA GLY A 87 1.21 0.75 -17.23
C GLY A 87 -0.26 1.18 -17.23
N LYS A 88 -1.07 0.78 -16.23
CA LYS A 88 -2.48 1.18 -16.11
C LYS A 88 -2.70 2.39 -15.20
N ILE A 89 -1.78 2.67 -14.30
CA ILE A 89 -1.82 3.86 -13.45
C ILE A 89 -0.84 4.91 -13.98
N ASN A 90 -1.36 6.07 -14.38
CA ASN A 90 -0.55 7.21 -14.79
C ASN A 90 -0.06 8.03 -13.58
N GLN A 91 0.89 8.94 -13.81
CA GLN A 91 1.49 9.73 -12.74
C GLN A 91 0.51 10.71 -12.08
N THR A 92 -0.47 11.24 -12.82
CA THR A 92 -1.54 12.09 -12.25
C THR A 92 -2.40 11.33 -11.24
N THR A 93 -2.76 10.08 -11.55
CA THR A 93 -3.46 9.19 -10.62
C THR A 93 -2.57 8.87 -9.42
N MET A 94 -1.27 8.64 -9.63
CA MET A 94 -0.33 8.42 -8.51
C MET A 94 -0.23 9.63 -7.57
N VAL A 95 -0.26 10.86 -8.08
CA VAL A 95 -0.31 12.07 -7.23
C VAL A 95 -1.56 12.03 -6.33
N ARG A 96 -2.73 11.71 -6.89
CA ARG A 96 -3.98 11.60 -6.12
C ARG A 96 -3.92 10.48 -5.08
N ILE A 97 -3.34 9.33 -5.43
CA ILE A 97 -3.12 8.22 -4.51
C ILE A 97 -2.20 8.67 -3.36
N CYS A 98 -1.06 9.30 -3.66
CA CYS A 98 -0.14 9.80 -2.65
C CYS A 98 -0.79 10.82 -1.71
N LEU A 99 -1.61 11.75 -2.24
CA LEU A 99 -2.39 12.69 -1.44
C LEU A 99 -3.38 11.99 -0.52
N LYS A 100 -4.10 10.97 -1.02
CA LYS A 100 -5.03 10.18 -0.21
C LYS A 100 -4.33 9.48 0.96
N TYR A 101 -3.10 9.03 0.75
CA TYR A 101 -2.25 8.41 1.76
C TYR A 101 -1.42 9.39 2.60
N ARG A 102 -1.55 10.70 2.36
CA ARG A 102 -0.76 11.75 3.02
C ARG A 102 0.76 11.50 2.92
N VAL A 103 1.21 10.89 1.82
CA VAL A 103 2.64 10.68 1.54
C VAL A 103 3.14 11.70 0.54
N ARG A 104 4.38 12.15 0.70
CA ARG A 104 5.02 13.06 -0.25
C ARG A 104 5.25 12.35 -1.59
N TYR A 105 4.62 12.85 -2.64
CA TYR A 105 4.84 12.36 -4.00
C TYR A 105 6.23 12.74 -4.52
N GLN A 106 6.88 11.81 -5.23
CA GLN A 106 8.19 12.01 -5.86
C GLN A 106 8.16 11.47 -7.29
N TYR A 107 8.31 12.34 -8.29
CA TYR A 107 8.20 11.92 -9.69
C TYR A 107 9.45 11.15 -10.14
N PRO A 108 9.30 10.00 -10.83
CA PRO A 108 8.08 9.22 -11.01
C PRO A 108 7.83 8.27 -9.81
N THR A 109 6.57 8.06 -9.41
CA THR A 109 6.20 7.06 -8.38
C THR A 109 5.34 5.95 -9.00
N PHE A 110 5.51 4.70 -8.58
CA PHE A 110 4.70 3.56 -9.00
C PHE A 110 4.06 2.84 -7.83
N LEU A 111 2.81 2.40 -8.00
CA LEU A 111 2.10 1.61 -7.00
C LEU A 111 2.57 0.14 -7.01
N ARG A 112 2.78 -0.43 -5.83
CA ARG A 112 3.00 -1.85 -5.58
C ARG A 112 2.08 -2.29 -4.45
N LEU A 113 1.35 -3.36 -4.68
CA LEU A 113 0.52 -3.99 -3.68
C LEU A 113 1.29 -5.11 -2.98
N TYR A 114 1.05 -5.26 -1.68
CA TYR A 114 1.52 -6.40 -0.89
C TYR A 114 0.42 -6.86 0.08
N THR A 115 0.68 -7.96 0.77
CA THR A 115 -0.19 -8.51 1.82
C THR A 115 0.66 -8.81 3.05
N SER A 116 0.12 -8.51 4.23
CA SER A 116 0.69 -8.93 5.53
C SER A 116 0.61 -10.44 5.77
N GLN A 117 -0.17 -11.16 4.98
CA GLN A 117 -0.33 -12.61 5.04
C GLN A 117 0.19 -13.26 3.73
N PRO A 118 1.52 -13.27 3.50
CA PRO A 118 2.08 -13.79 2.26
C PRO A 118 1.97 -15.32 2.20
N MET A 119 1.51 -15.84 1.06
CA MET A 119 1.37 -17.29 0.82
C MET A 119 2.37 -17.79 -0.21
N THR A 120 2.87 -16.88 -1.06
CA THR A 120 3.88 -17.20 -2.08
C THR A 120 5.22 -16.52 -1.83
N ARG A 121 6.29 -17.06 -2.45
CA ARG A 121 7.62 -16.42 -2.44
C ARG A 121 7.58 -14.99 -2.98
N TYR A 122 6.73 -14.75 -3.98
CA TYR A 122 6.54 -13.40 -4.54
C TYR A 122 5.96 -12.43 -3.51
N GLU A 123 4.90 -12.82 -2.80
CA GLU A 123 4.27 -12.01 -1.76
C GLU A 123 5.20 -11.79 -0.57
N LEU A 124 5.95 -12.82 -0.17
CA LEU A 124 6.96 -12.71 0.87
C LEU A 124 8.04 -11.67 0.50
N ASN A 125 8.49 -11.65 -0.76
CA ASN A 125 9.41 -10.65 -1.24
C ASN A 125 8.78 -9.25 -1.24
N MET A 126 7.52 -9.12 -1.67
CA MET A 126 6.80 -7.83 -1.64
C MET A 126 6.61 -7.31 -0.21
N LEU A 127 6.26 -8.17 0.75
CA LEU A 127 6.18 -7.83 2.16
C LEU A 127 7.54 -7.37 2.68
N ARG A 128 8.63 -8.05 2.33
CA ARG A 128 9.99 -7.61 2.69
C ARG A 128 10.30 -6.24 2.12
N TYR A 129 9.97 -5.97 0.85
CA TYR A 129 10.20 -4.65 0.25
C TYR A 129 9.39 -3.54 0.92
N GLY A 130 8.15 -3.82 1.35
CA GLY A 130 7.32 -2.90 2.13
C GLY A 130 7.84 -2.69 3.56
N ASN A 131 8.31 -3.75 4.22
CA ASN A 131 8.71 -3.74 5.63
C ASN A 131 10.16 -3.36 5.90
N VAL A 132 11.00 -3.16 4.88
CA VAL A 132 12.38 -2.67 5.09
C VAL A 132 12.29 -1.26 5.67
N LYS A 133 12.35 -1.19 7.01
CA LYS A 133 12.47 0.03 7.79
C LYS A 133 13.55 0.92 7.16
N LYS A 134 13.29 2.23 7.20
CA LYS A 134 14.29 3.30 7.14
C LYS A 134 15.59 2.86 7.82
N LYS A 135 16.54 2.31 7.07
CA LYS A 135 17.93 2.71 7.27
C LYS A 135 18.04 4.02 6.49
N ASP A 136 18.60 5.02 7.13
CA ASP A 136 18.87 6.36 6.58
C ASP A 136 17.73 7.37 6.81
N SER A 137 17.61 7.80 8.06
CA SER A 137 17.36 9.20 8.43
C SER A 137 18.11 9.47 9.74
#